data_AF-A0A7S2ACI7-F1
#
_entry.id   AF-A0A7S2ACI7-F1
#
_cell.length_a   1.000
_cell.length_b   1.000
_cell.length_c   1.000
_cell.angle_alpha   90.00
_cell.angle_beta   90.00
_cell.angle_gamma   90.00
#
_symmetry.space_group_name_H-M   'P 1'
#
loop_
_entity.id
_entity.type
_entity.pdbx_description
1 polymer ?
#
loop_
_entity_poly.entity_id
_entity_poly.type
_entity_poly.pdbx_seq_one_letter_code
_entity_poly.pdbx_strand_id
1 'polypeptide(L)'
;SFDGVYAIESTCHAPDRAGVYGEILRVLKPGATFACYEWCLTDGYVADNAEHRQIKRDIEIGDGLPDLVHTFVCTKALKDAGFEVLEARDCTLDGHLGARGEAWYVP
;
A
#
# COMPACT_ATOMS: atom_id res chain seq x y z
N SER A 1 23.32 -1.50 6.99
CA SER A 1 22.24 -2.48 7.22
C SER A 1 21.48 -2.10 8.48
N PHE A 2 20.19 -2.43 8.57
CA PHE A 2 19.27 -1.97 9.62
C PHE A 2 18.59 -3.15 10.35
N ASP A 3 18.23 -2.95 11.62
CA ASP A 3 17.50 -3.92 12.46
C ASP A 3 15.99 -3.93 12.21
N GLY A 4 15.50 -2.97 11.42
CA GLY A 4 14.13 -2.89 10.95
C GLY A 4 13.99 -1.75 9.94
N VAL A 5 12.98 -1.83 9.08
CA VAL A 5 12.63 -0.79 8.12
C VAL A 5 11.12 -0.56 8.19
N TYR A 6 10.68 0.67 7.96
CA TYR A 6 9.26 0.97 7.77
C TYR A 6 9.04 1.83 6.53
N ALA A 7 7.89 1.67 5.91
CA ALA A 7 7.40 2.54 4.84
C ALA A 7 5.93 2.87 5.11
N ILE A 8 5.66 4.17 5.26
CA ILE A 8 4.31 4.71 5.43
C ILE A 8 4.07 5.59 4.21
N GLU A 9 3.15 5.16 3.35
CA GLU A 9 2.69 5.87 2.15
C GLU A 9 3.82 6.30 1.20
N SER A 10 4.99 5.65 1.23
CA SER A 10 6.17 6.10 0.47
C SER A 10 6.50 5.19 -0.72
N THR A 11 6.50 3.89 -0.48
CA THR A 11 6.80 2.86 -1.49
C THR A 11 5.77 2.83 -2.60
N CYS A 12 4.57 3.36 -2.36
CA CYS A 12 3.48 3.47 -3.35
C CYS A 12 3.81 4.40 -4.55
N HIS A 13 4.85 5.24 -4.44
CA HIS A 13 5.31 6.08 -5.55
C HIS A 13 6.29 5.36 -6.50
N ALA A 14 6.83 4.20 -6.11
CA ALA A 14 7.76 3.47 -6.98
C ALA A 14 7.01 2.84 -8.18
N PRO A 15 7.51 2.92 -9.42
CA PRO A 15 6.86 2.22 -10.54
C PRO A 15 7.05 0.70 -10.48
N ASP A 16 8.11 0.24 -9.81
CA ASP A 16 8.42 -1.17 -9.59
C ASP A 16 8.40 -1.49 -8.09
N ARG A 17 7.33 -2.18 -7.67
CA ARG A 17 7.15 -2.60 -6.27
C ARG A 17 8.18 -3.65 -5.85
N ALA A 18 8.43 -4.65 -6.70
CA ALA A 18 9.39 -5.71 -6.37
C ALA A 18 10.81 -5.14 -6.26
N GLY A 19 11.16 -4.20 -7.14
CA GLY A 19 12.43 -3.48 -7.09
C GLY A 19 12.63 -2.70 -5.79
N VAL A 20 11.68 -1.85 -5.39
CA VAL A 20 11.81 -1.07 -4.15
C VAL A 20 11.82 -1.96 -2.90
N TYR A 21 11.00 -3.01 -2.86
CA TYR A 21 11.02 -3.98 -1.77
C TYR A 21 12.35 -4.77 -1.73
N GLY A 22 12.91 -5.13 -2.87
CA GLY A 22 14.22 -5.79 -2.95
C GLY A 22 15.34 -4.95 -2.35
N GLU A 23 15.33 -3.63 -2.58
CA GLU A 23 16.28 -2.72 -1.94
C GLU A 23 16.07 -2.60 -0.43
N ILE A 24 14.82 -2.68 0.04
CA ILE A 24 14.51 -2.76 1.48
C ILE A 24 15.08 -4.05 2.07
N LEU A 25 14.88 -5.19 1.39
CA LEU A 25 15.42 -6.48 1.83
C LEU A 25 16.96 -6.45 1.88
N ARG A 26 17.61 -5.86 0.87
CA ARG A 26 19.08 -5.74 0.78
C ARG A 26 19.69 -5.03 1.98
N VAL A 27 18.99 -4.03 2.53
CA VAL A 27 19.51 -3.25 3.67
C VAL A 27 19.09 -3.81 5.02
N LEU A 28 18.15 -4.75 5.09
CA LEU A 28 17.78 -5.42 6.34
C LEU A 28 18.86 -6.41 6.78
N LYS A 29 19.06 -6.51 8.10
CA LYS A 29 19.83 -7.60 8.70
C LYS A 29 19.01 -8.91 8.63
N PRO A 30 19.66 -10.09 8.59
CA PRO A 30 18.95 -11.37 8.65
C PRO A 30 18.04 -11.44 9.89
N GLY A 31 16.76 -11.79 9.68
CA GLY A 31 15.76 -11.89 10.75
C GLY A 31 15.12 -10.56 11.19
N ALA A 32 15.52 -9.43 10.60
CA ALA A 32 14.87 -8.14 10.84
C ALA A 32 13.54 -8.01 10.07
N THR A 33 12.67 -7.10 10.53
CA THR A 33 11.32 -6.93 10.00
C THR A 33 11.17 -5.65 9.18
N PHE A 34 10.37 -5.73 8.12
CA PHE A 34 9.83 -4.59 7.38
C PHE A 34 8.34 -4.40 7.72
N ALA A 35 7.95 -3.19 8.08
CA ALA A 35 6.54 -2.82 8.29
C ALA A 35 6.09 -1.82 7.22
N CYS A 36 4.91 -2.05 6.64
CA CYS A 36 4.45 -1.26 5.51
C CYS A 36 2.97 -0.89 5.62
N TYR A 37 2.65 0.35 5.27
CA TYR A 37 1.30 0.87 5.11
C TYR A 37 1.26 1.70 3.81
N GLU A 38 0.36 1.37 2.88
CA GLU A 38 0.39 1.90 1.51
C GLU A 38 -1.01 2.12 0.94
N TRP A 39 -1.11 3.02 -0.03
CA TRP A 39 -2.28 3.14 -0.90
C TRP A 39 -2.39 1.93 -1.85
N CYS A 40 -3.52 1.25 -1.78
CA CYS A 40 -3.86 0.10 -2.61
C CYS A 40 -5.36 0.10 -2.96
N LEU A 41 -5.71 -0.58 -4.05
CA LEU A 41 -7.10 -0.94 -4.36
C LEU A 41 -7.49 -2.20 -3.59
N THR A 42 -8.66 -2.18 -2.96
CA THR A 42 -9.25 -3.37 -2.33
C THR A 42 -9.99 -4.22 -3.37
N ASP A 43 -10.45 -5.41 -2.97
CA ASP A 43 -11.28 -6.28 -3.82
C ASP A 43 -12.67 -5.69 -4.10
N GLY A 44 -13.05 -4.61 -3.39
CA GLY A 44 -14.29 -3.87 -3.65
C GLY A 44 -14.21 -2.91 -4.84
N TYR A 45 -13.03 -2.70 -5.43
CA TYR A 45 -12.88 -1.83 -6.60
C TYR A 45 -13.48 -2.46 -7.86
N VAL A 46 -14.38 -1.74 -8.54
CA VAL A 46 -15.01 -2.15 -9.80
C VAL A 46 -14.56 -1.21 -10.91
N ALA A 47 -13.69 -1.69 -11.80
CA ALA A 47 -13.06 -0.87 -12.86
C ALA A 47 -14.09 -0.18 -13.78
N ASP A 48 -15.23 -0.83 -14.00
CA ASP A 48 -16.28 -0.36 -14.92
C ASP A 48 -17.18 0.69 -14.27
N ASN A 49 -17.15 0.80 -12.93
CA ASN A 49 -17.91 1.79 -12.19
C ASN A 49 -17.25 3.18 -12.31
N ALA A 50 -17.98 4.15 -12.86
CA ALA A 50 -17.50 5.50 -13.07
C ALA A 50 -17.14 6.23 -11.77
N GLU A 51 -17.89 6.00 -10.69
CA GLU A 51 -17.62 6.61 -9.38
C GLU A 51 -16.32 6.08 -8.79
N HIS A 52 -16.06 4.76 -8.87
CA HIS A 52 -14.83 4.16 -8.37
C HIS A 52 -13.61 4.67 -9.13
N ARG A 53 -13.72 4.80 -10.47
CA ARG A 53 -12.63 5.39 -11.28
C ARG A 53 -12.37 6.84 -10.90
N GLN A 54 -13.41 7.62 -10.63
CA GLN A 54 -13.28 9.02 -10.21
C GLN A 54 -12.56 9.12 -8.87
N ILE A 55 -12.99 8.36 -7.85
CA ILE A 55 -12.35 8.33 -6.53
C ILE A 55 -10.87 7.93 -6.64
N LYS A 56 -10.57 6.85 -7.36
CA LYS A 56 -9.19 6.41 -7.63
C LYS A 56 -8.37 7.52 -8.26
N ARG A 57 -8.91 8.18 -9.30
CA ARG A 57 -8.24 9.27 -10.00
C ARG A 57 -7.96 10.46 -9.09
N ASP A 58 -8.93 10.84 -8.25
CA ASP A 58 -8.79 11.97 -7.35
C ASP A 58 -7.72 11.71 -6.27
N ILE A 59 -7.64 10.48 -5.74
CA ILE A 59 -6.56 10.04 -4.84
C ILE A 59 -5.21 10.12 -5.56
N GLU A 60 -5.11 9.63 -6.80
CA GLU A 60 -3.86 9.66 -7.57
C GLU A 60 -3.37 11.08 -7.87
N ILE A 61 -4.28 12.02 -8.16
CA ILE A 61 -3.91 13.44 -8.31
C ILE A 61 -3.50 14.03 -6.97
N GLY A 62 -4.32 13.80 -5.93
CA GLY A 62 -4.17 14.42 -4.62
C GLY A 62 -2.84 14.06 -3.97
N ASP A 63 -2.47 12.78 -4.01
CA ASP A 63 -1.23 12.27 -3.41
C ASP A 63 -0.06 12.19 -4.40
N GLY A 64 -0.26 12.46 -5.68
CA GLY A 64 0.81 12.35 -6.68
C GLY A 64 1.28 10.90 -6.88
N LEU A 65 0.32 9.97 -6.96
CA LEU A 65 0.57 8.54 -7.10
C LEU A 65 0.61 8.13 -8.58
N PRO A 66 1.41 7.11 -8.94
CA PRO A 66 1.20 6.38 -10.19
C PRO A 66 -0.13 5.61 -10.14
N ASP A 67 -0.45 4.87 -11.21
CA ASP A 67 -1.64 4.02 -11.25
C ASP A 67 -1.68 3.08 -10.04
N LEU A 68 -2.76 3.19 -9.24
CA LEU A 68 -2.92 2.37 -8.04
C LEU A 68 -3.11 0.90 -8.39
N VAL A 69 -2.46 0.04 -7.60
CA VAL A 69 -2.51 -1.41 -7.76
C VAL A 69 -3.35 -2.05 -6.65
N HIS A 70 -3.86 -3.24 -6.90
CA HIS A 70 -4.56 -4.01 -5.87
C HIS A 70 -3.61 -4.49 -4.76
N THR A 71 -4.13 -4.69 -3.56
CA THR A 71 -3.40 -5.24 -2.41
C THR A 71 -2.67 -6.56 -2.73
N PHE A 72 -3.27 -7.43 -3.56
CA PHE A 72 -2.64 -8.69 -3.97
C PHE A 72 -1.38 -8.47 -4.82
N VAL A 73 -1.26 -7.34 -5.53
CA VAL A 73 -0.04 -6.99 -6.29
C VAL A 73 1.09 -6.66 -5.34
N CYS A 74 0.85 -5.86 -4.28
CA CYS A 74 1.87 -5.54 -3.29
C CYS A 74 2.33 -6.78 -2.52
N THR A 75 1.41 -7.64 -2.06
CA THR A 75 1.76 -8.87 -1.35
C THR A 75 2.49 -9.88 -2.25
N LYS A 76 2.16 -9.95 -3.54
CA LYS A 76 2.93 -10.73 -4.51
C LYS A 76 4.34 -10.16 -4.69
N ALA A 77 4.46 -8.84 -4.87
CA ALA A 77 5.75 -8.18 -5.05
C ALA A 77 6.69 -8.34 -3.85
N LEU A 78 6.15 -8.36 -2.62
CA LEU A 78 6.93 -8.70 -1.41
C LEU A 78 7.53 -10.11 -1.50
N LYS A 79 6.72 -11.10 -1.90
CA LYS A 79 7.18 -12.49 -2.07
C LYS A 79 8.20 -12.59 -3.20
N ASP A 80 7.95 -11.93 -4.33
CA ASP A 80 8.86 -11.90 -5.48
C ASP A 80 10.22 -11.26 -5.10
N ALA A 81 10.21 -10.26 -4.22
CA ALA A 81 11.43 -9.63 -3.68
C ALA A 81 12.18 -10.51 -2.66
N GLY A 82 11.58 -11.60 -2.18
CA GLY A 82 12.20 -12.55 -1.25
C GLY A 82 11.76 -12.42 0.21
N PHE A 83 10.71 -11.65 0.51
CA PHE A 83 10.15 -11.60 1.87
C PHE A 83 9.26 -12.80 2.18
N GLU A 84 9.30 -13.23 3.44
CA GLU A 84 8.21 -13.97 4.06
C GLU A 84 7.15 -12.97 4.55
N VAL A 85 5.93 -13.08 4.02
CA VAL A 85 4.81 -12.22 4.46
C VAL A 85 4.23 -12.79 5.75
N LEU A 86 4.55 -12.15 6.88
CA LEU A 86 4.06 -12.55 8.21
C LEU A 86 2.58 -12.15 8.43
N GLU A 87 2.21 -10.95 7.98
CA GLU A 87 0.85 -10.41 8.07
C GLU A 87 0.59 -9.48 6.89
N ALA A 88 -0.63 -9.52 6.36
CA ALA A 88 -1.17 -8.52 5.43
C ALA A 88 -2.64 -8.29 5.78
N ARG A 89 -3.04 -7.03 5.92
CA ARG A 89 -4.34 -6.64 6.44
C ARG A 89 -4.89 -5.44 5.68
N ASP A 90 -6.19 -5.48 5.38
CA ASP A 90 -6.94 -4.32 4.91
C ASP A 90 -7.45 -3.51 6.12
N CYS A 91 -6.80 -2.37 6.39
CA CYS A 91 -7.16 -1.52 7.53
C CYS A 91 -8.57 -0.92 7.43
N THR A 92 -9.21 -0.91 6.25
CA THR A 92 -10.60 -0.46 6.12
C THR A 92 -11.58 -1.37 6.87
N LEU A 93 -11.21 -2.64 7.05
CA LEU A 93 -12.01 -3.64 7.75
C LEU A 93 -11.88 -3.55 9.29
N ASP A 94 -10.90 -2.79 9.80
CA ASP A 94 -10.65 -2.67 11.24
C ASP A 94 -11.64 -1.72 11.94
N GLY A 95 -12.50 -1.00 11.20
CA GLY A 95 -13.61 -0.21 11.76
C GLY A 95 -13.19 1.03 12.58
N HIS A 96 -11.93 1.46 12.45
CA HIS A 96 -11.38 2.62 13.17
C HIS A 96 -11.93 3.96 12.70
N LEU A 97 -12.41 4.00 11.47
CA LEU A 97 -13.19 5.09 10.91
C LEU A 97 -14.65 4.65 11.03
N GLY A 98 -15.56 5.48 11.57
CA GLY A 98 -16.99 5.15 11.61
C GLY A 98 -17.57 4.86 10.22
N ALA A 99 -18.90 4.69 10.10
CA ALA A 99 -19.55 4.31 8.83
C ALA A 99 -19.15 5.16 7.60
N ARG A 100 -18.65 6.38 7.84
CA ARG A 100 -17.85 7.17 6.90
C ARG A 100 -16.76 7.83 7.75
N GLY A 101 -15.49 7.58 7.48
CA GLY A 101 -14.41 8.33 8.14
C GLY A 101 -14.68 9.83 7.98
N GLU A 102 -14.78 10.56 9.09
CA GLU A 102 -14.94 12.01 9.04
C GLU A 102 -13.66 12.59 8.44
N ALA A 103 -13.78 13.11 7.21
CA ALA A 103 -12.65 13.75 6.57
C ALA A 103 -12.27 15.00 7.38
N TRP A 104 -11.00 15.10 7.74
CA TRP A 104 -10.46 16.17 8.59
C TRP A 104 -10.69 17.58 8.02
N TYR A 105 -11.00 17.69 6.73
CA TYR A 105 -11.20 18.94 6.01
C TYR A 105 -12.68 19.32 5.81
N VAL A 106 -13.62 18.49 6.26
CA VAL A 106 -15.05 18.82 6.20
C VAL A 106 -15.43 19.57 7.49
N PRO A 107 -16.04 20.76 7.42
CA PRO A 107 -16.42 21.54 8.60
C PRO A 107 -17.44 20.85 9.49
#